data_AF-A0A1Y1V0W9-F1
#
_entry.id   AF-A0A1Y1V0W9-F1
#
_cell.length_a   1.000
_cell.length_b   1.000
_cell.length_c   1.000
_cell.angle_alpha   90.00
_cell.angle_beta   90.00
_cell.angle_gamma   90.00
#
_symmetry.space_group_name_H-M   'P 1'
#
loop_
_entity.id
_entity.type
_entity.pdbx_description
1 polymer ?
#
loop_
_entity_poly.entity_id
_entity_poly.type
_entity_poly.pdbx_seq_one_letter_code
_entity_poly.pdbx_strand_id
1 'polypeptide(L)'
;MKFKLLSGLLIAINAVLAHSSNCTSELEKYNTCISSIDSKLLTSENGNDIQTLCNKFKSKDCNSFIADAINTSSECDIKNDEEKKDALTILNMRIAYLKYCATDSNGSICPISGHLLEDFGVEEVHNHDHGNSVSTFKDEEVKDRQLSDWEGDWKSPYQLVLSGQLDPAFEAKAKDKGDKTAAEYKDYYEKGYKSNISRVIIKDNRITFVYDDGKIASSEYEHKGPFIVDWSGGTRGVLYQFVAKDKNSGAPIYVEFNDHMIAPAKAAHFHLRSSSTSWDDIDLENNWPTFFPESSSVEDIIADLSGTTHSHDENDHDHSHSDEDHEHEFYHELTDDCKITECNKRFLSLVELLKLTGSSEVKDWEEFTNYYKKKDCDAIHTLAEKSGSMTSIKITYSFIFAILLSIIYLF
;
A
#
# COMPACT_ATOMS: atom_id res chain seq x y z
N MET A 1 68.38 -18.19 -14.90
CA MET A 1 67.72 -17.14 -15.71
C MET A 1 67.44 -17.68 -17.11
N LYS A 2 66.19 -18.00 -17.41
CA LYS A 2 65.71 -18.31 -18.76
C LYS A 2 64.46 -17.48 -18.98
N PHE A 3 64.54 -16.45 -19.81
CA PHE A 3 63.37 -15.73 -20.32
C PHE A 3 63.05 -16.30 -21.70
N LYS A 4 61.89 -16.96 -21.79
CA LYS A 4 61.13 -17.22 -23.00
C LYS A 4 59.68 -16.93 -22.65
N LEU A 5 58.98 -16.21 -23.53
CA LEU A 5 57.57 -16.32 -23.92
C LEU A 5 57.13 -14.93 -24.41
N LEU A 6 57.14 -14.75 -25.75
CA LEU A 6 55.96 -14.76 -26.63
C LEU A 6 55.09 -13.50 -26.37
N SER A 7 55.20 -12.46 -27.20
CA SER A 7 54.48 -12.33 -28.49
C SER A 7 53.03 -12.80 -28.39
N GLY A 8 52.11 -11.83 -28.33
CA GLY A 8 50.68 -12.08 -28.23
C GLY A 8 49.94 -10.87 -27.71
N LEU A 9 50.02 -9.74 -28.42
CA LEU A 9 49.06 -8.65 -28.28
C LEU A 9 47.71 -9.16 -28.80
N LEU A 10 46.95 -9.83 -27.93
CA LEU A 10 45.55 -10.11 -28.16
C LEU A 10 44.77 -8.85 -27.75
N ILE A 11 44.45 -8.06 -28.77
CA ILE A 11 43.44 -7.01 -28.72
C ILE A 11 42.12 -7.70 -28.39
N ALA A 12 41.72 -7.67 -27.11
CA ALA A 12 40.35 -7.86 -26.70
C ALA A 12 39.65 -6.49 -26.79
N ILE A 13 39.41 -6.04 -28.02
CA ILE A 13 38.48 -4.96 -28.33
C ILE A 13 37.51 -5.56 -29.33
N ASN A 14 36.44 -6.18 -28.85
CA ASN A 14 35.29 -6.57 -29.64
C ASN A 14 34.07 -6.56 -28.72
N ALA A 15 33.62 -5.34 -28.40
CA ALA A 15 32.26 -5.01 -27.94
C ALA A 15 32.06 -3.49 -27.74
N VAL A 16 33.12 -2.67 -27.71
CA VAL A 16 33.04 -1.21 -27.37
C VAL A 16 32.87 -0.30 -28.61
N LEU A 17 32.41 -0.82 -29.75
CA LEU A 17 32.29 -0.01 -30.99
C LEU A 17 30.85 0.15 -31.51
N ALA A 18 29.84 -0.24 -30.74
CA ALA A 18 28.45 -0.22 -31.16
C ALA A 18 27.64 0.95 -30.56
N HIS A 19 28.06 1.46 -29.40
CA HIS A 19 27.40 2.58 -28.71
C HIS A 19 28.05 3.92 -29.01
N SER A 20 27.22 4.95 -29.14
CA SER A 20 27.62 6.34 -29.10
C SER A 20 28.32 6.66 -27.77
N SER A 21 29.17 7.69 -27.79
CA SER A 21 29.85 8.16 -26.58
C SER A 21 28.87 8.59 -25.49
N ASN A 22 27.71 9.13 -25.87
CA ASN A 22 26.70 9.58 -24.94
C ASN A 22 25.95 8.40 -24.31
N CYS A 23 25.51 7.42 -25.11
CA CYS A 23 24.89 6.20 -24.58
C CYS A 23 25.83 5.44 -23.63
N THR A 24 27.11 5.34 -23.99
CA THR A 24 28.13 4.72 -23.12
C THR A 24 28.23 5.45 -21.78
N SER A 25 28.25 6.79 -21.81
CA SER A 25 28.32 7.61 -20.58
C SER A 25 27.07 7.47 -19.70
N GLU A 26 25.89 7.38 -20.31
CA GLU A 26 24.63 7.17 -19.58
C GLU A 26 24.59 5.77 -18.94
N LEU A 27 25.01 4.73 -19.67
CA LEU A 27 25.12 3.37 -19.14
C LEU A 27 26.11 3.29 -17.98
N GLU A 28 27.29 3.91 -18.11
CA GLU A 28 28.27 3.98 -17.03
C GLU A 28 27.71 4.69 -15.79
N LYS A 29 26.94 5.77 -15.98
CA LYS A 29 26.28 6.50 -14.88
C LYS A 29 25.29 5.63 -14.10
N TYR A 30 24.58 4.72 -14.76
CA TYR A 30 23.54 3.89 -14.14
C TYR A 30 23.95 2.43 -13.89
N ASN A 31 25.17 2.04 -14.27
CA ASN A 31 25.61 0.64 -14.29
C ASN A 31 25.40 -0.09 -12.96
N THR A 32 25.65 0.58 -11.83
CA THR A 32 25.45 0.00 -10.50
C THR A 32 23.98 -0.32 -10.23
N CYS A 33 23.07 0.59 -10.60
CA CYS A 33 21.63 0.39 -10.46
C CYS A 33 21.14 -0.72 -11.40
N ILE A 34 21.50 -0.64 -12.68
CA ILE A 34 21.12 -1.62 -13.72
C ILE A 34 21.55 -3.03 -13.29
N SER A 35 22.78 -3.18 -12.81
CA SER A 35 23.32 -4.47 -12.36
C SER A 35 22.67 -5.00 -11.08
N SER A 36 22.05 -4.13 -10.28
CA SER A 36 21.42 -4.49 -9.00
C SER A 36 19.97 -4.99 -9.15
N ILE A 37 19.34 -4.71 -10.29
CA ILE A 37 17.94 -5.00 -10.58
C ILE A 37 17.86 -6.17 -11.57
N ASP A 38 17.21 -7.25 -11.16
CA ASP A 38 16.89 -8.34 -12.09
C ASP A 38 15.83 -7.85 -13.08
N SER A 39 16.13 -7.97 -14.38
CA SER A 39 15.21 -7.63 -15.48
C SER A 39 13.82 -8.25 -15.34
N LYS A 40 13.68 -9.40 -14.66
CA LYS A 40 12.39 -10.05 -14.39
C LYS A 40 11.49 -9.22 -13.47
N LEU A 41 12.08 -8.44 -12.57
CA LEU A 41 11.33 -7.59 -11.64
C LEU A 41 10.65 -6.42 -12.39
N LEU A 42 11.26 -5.94 -13.49
CA LEU A 42 10.72 -4.81 -14.27
C LEU A 42 9.43 -5.14 -15.02
N THR A 43 9.13 -6.43 -15.20
CA THR A 43 7.92 -6.91 -15.88
C THR A 43 7.04 -7.75 -14.95
N SER A 44 7.33 -7.76 -13.65
CA SER A 44 6.54 -8.57 -12.70
C SER A 44 5.25 -7.86 -12.35
N GLU A 45 4.17 -8.64 -12.30
CA GLU A 45 2.85 -8.24 -11.81
C GLU A 45 2.60 -8.81 -10.40
N ASN A 46 3.66 -9.30 -9.73
CA ASN A 46 3.58 -9.78 -8.36
C ASN A 46 3.98 -8.67 -7.38
N GLY A 47 3.13 -8.37 -6.40
CA GLY A 47 3.39 -7.33 -5.41
C GLY A 47 4.72 -7.45 -4.67
N ASN A 48 5.16 -8.65 -4.30
CA ASN A 48 6.45 -8.85 -3.61
C ASN A 48 7.65 -8.54 -4.51
N ASP A 49 7.55 -8.87 -5.79
CA ASP A 49 8.60 -8.54 -6.78
C ASP A 49 8.66 -7.02 -7.01
N ILE A 50 7.50 -6.35 -7.09
CA ILE A 50 7.43 -4.90 -7.24
C ILE A 50 7.97 -4.21 -5.98
N GLN A 51 7.65 -4.72 -4.78
CA GLN A 51 8.20 -4.20 -3.53
C GLN A 51 9.73 -4.42 -3.47
N THR A 52 10.21 -5.58 -3.91
CA THR A 52 11.64 -5.86 -4.05
C THR A 52 12.30 -4.88 -5.01
N LEU A 53 11.66 -4.60 -6.14
CA LEU A 53 12.13 -3.61 -7.13
C LEU A 53 12.22 -2.21 -6.52
N CYS A 54 11.18 -1.74 -5.83
CA CYS A 54 11.21 -0.43 -5.16
C CYS A 54 12.31 -0.36 -4.09
N ASN A 55 12.54 -1.44 -3.33
CA ASN A 55 13.64 -1.51 -2.37
C ASN A 55 15.02 -1.43 -3.03
N LYS A 56 15.19 -1.99 -4.23
CA LYS A 56 16.42 -1.82 -5.02
C LYS A 56 16.60 -0.39 -5.49
N PHE A 57 15.54 0.26 -5.96
CA PHE A 57 15.58 1.66 -6.37
C PHE A 57 15.93 2.61 -5.22
N LYS A 58 15.51 2.32 -3.99
CA LYS A 58 15.87 3.08 -2.77
C LYS A 58 17.33 2.91 -2.34
N SER A 59 18.08 1.98 -2.93
CA SER A 59 19.48 1.74 -2.57
C SER A 59 20.42 2.83 -3.10
N LYS A 60 21.57 3.00 -2.45
CA LYS A 60 22.60 3.97 -2.87
C LYS A 60 23.11 3.74 -4.29
N ASP A 61 23.04 2.50 -4.78
CA ASP A 61 23.47 2.09 -6.12
C ASP A 61 22.59 2.73 -7.21
N CYS A 62 21.38 3.17 -6.86
CA CYS A 62 20.40 3.77 -7.76
C CYS A 62 20.25 5.29 -7.64
N ASN A 63 20.96 5.97 -6.74
CA ASN A 63 20.82 7.42 -6.53
C ASN A 63 20.95 8.25 -7.83
N SER A 64 21.96 7.95 -8.65
CA SER A 64 22.19 8.64 -9.93
C SER A 64 21.07 8.39 -10.95
N PHE A 65 20.48 7.19 -10.91
CA PHE A 65 19.36 6.83 -11.79
C PHE A 65 18.07 7.53 -11.36
N ILE A 66 17.76 7.50 -10.06
CA ILE A 66 16.55 8.10 -9.49
C ILE A 66 16.52 9.62 -9.69
N ALA A 67 17.67 10.29 -9.53
CA ALA A 67 17.79 11.73 -9.79
C ALA A 67 17.38 12.13 -11.22
N ASP A 68 17.51 11.19 -12.17
CA ASP A 68 17.21 11.37 -13.58
C ASP A 68 15.93 10.62 -14.01
N ALA A 69 15.20 9.98 -13.09
CA ALA A 69 14.13 9.05 -13.45
C ALA A 69 12.92 9.73 -14.12
N ILE A 70 12.73 11.03 -13.87
CA ILE A 70 11.69 11.85 -14.53
C ILE A 70 12.06 12.23 -15.98
N ASN A 71 13.29 12.00 -16.41
CA ASN A 71 13.73 12.37 -17.76
C ASN A 71 13.09 11.47 -18.81
N THR A 72 12.47 12.09 -19.80
CA THR A 72 11.73 11.40 -20.87
C THR A 72 12.61 11.06 -22.07
N SER A 73 13.93 11.28 -22.00
CA SER A 73 14.88 10.98 -23.06
C SER A 73 16.01 10.07 -22.58
N SER A 74 16.50 9.20 -23.45
CA SER A 74 17.70 8.39 -23.27
C SER A 74 18.77 8.88 -24.24
N GLU A 75 20.02 8.90 -23.81
CA GLU A 75 21.18 9.16 -24.67
C GLU A 75 21.49 7.96 -25.57
N CYS A 76 20.98 6.77 -25.23
CA CYS A 76 20.90 5.62 -26.14
C CYS A 76 19.71 5.77 -27.11
N ASP A 77 19.96 5.60 -28.41
CA ASP A 77 18.97 5.72 -29.48
C ASP A 77 18.13 4.45 -29.62
N ILE A 78 16.84 4.55 -29.27
CA ILE A 78 15.85 3.46 -29.40
C ILE A 78 15.65 2.97 -30.85
N LYS A 79 16.03 3.78 -31.85
CA LYS A 79 15.93 3.45 -33.28
C LYS A 79 17.18 2.76 -33.82
N ASN A 80 18.29 2.80 -33.10
CA ASN A 80 19.51 2.10 -33.46
C ASN A 80 19.47 0.68 -32.90
N ASP A 81 19.54 -0.35 -33.75
CA ASP A 81 19.46 -1.75 -33.33
C ASP A 81 20.54 -2.16 -32.31
N GLU A 82 21.69 -1.50 -32.32
CA GLU A 82 22.81 -1.76 -31.40
C GLU A 82 22.57 -1.15 -30.00
N GLU A 83 21.91 0.00 -29.92
CA GLU A 83 21.64 0.72 -28.66
C GLU A 83 20.22 0.47 -28.12
N LYS A 84 19.31 -0.05 -28.95
CA LYS A 84 17.89 -0.18 -28.64
C LYS A 84 17.62 -0.96 -27.35
N LYS A 85 18.38 -2.03 -27.11
CA LYS A 85 18.23 -2.83 -25.89
C LYS A 85 18.58 -2.02 -24.63
N ASP A 86 19.63 -1.24 -24.70
CA ASP A 86 20.11 -0.42 -23.59
C ASP A 86 19.18 0.77 -23.35
N ALA A 87 18.74 1.42 -24.42
CA ALA A 87 17.70 2.45 -24.38
C ALA A 87 16.43 1.92 -23.70
N LEU A 88 15.91 0.77 -24.14
CA LEU A 88 14.72 0.16 -23.55
C LEU A 88 14.93 -0.25 -22.09
N THR A 89 16.12 -0.70 -21.71
CA THR A 89 16.44 -1.02 -20.32
C THR A 89 16.32 0.21 -19.43
N ILE A 90 16.95 1.32 -19.82
CA ILE A 90 16.90 2.58 -19.08
C ILE A 90 15.46 3.11 -19.01
N LEU A 91 14.77 3.16 -20.15
CA LEU A 91 13.41 3.70 -20.23
C LEU A 91 12.40 2.86 -19.44
N ASN A 92 12.47 1.52 -19.50
CA ASN A 92 11.58 0.65 -18.75
C ASN A 92 11.85 0.69 -17.24
N MET A 93 13.12 0.83 -16.82
CA MET A 93 13.43 1.08 -15.42
C MET A 93 12.81 2.40 -14.93
N ARG A 94 12.80 3.45 -15.77
CA ARG A 94 12.19 4.74 -15.41
C ARG A 94 10.68 4.60 -15.31
N ILE A 95 10.05 3.92 -16.27
CA ILE A 95 8.62 3.61 -16.24
C ILE A 95 8.28 2.86 -14.96
N ALA A 96 8.99 1.78 -14.64
CA ALA A 96 8.72 0.99 -13.45
C ALA A 96 8.87 1.81 -12.15
N TYR A 97 9.93 2.63 -12.04
CA TYR A 97 10.10 3.53 -10.91
C TYR A 97 8.97 4.56 -10.80
N LEU A 98 8.65 5.26 -11.89
CA LEU A 98 7.61 6.29 -11.89
C LEU A 98 6.21 5.70 -11.66
N LYS A 99 5.97 4.48 -12.11
CA LYS A 99 4.70 3.77 -11.93
C LYS A 99 4.51 3.31 -10.49
N TYR A 100 5.52 2.69 -9.88
CA TYR A 100 5.35 1.97 -8.61
C TYR A 100 6.09 2.55 -7.40
N CYS A 101 7.16 3.32 -7.60
CA CYS A 101 8.12 3.61 -6.53
C CYS A 101 8.35 5.11 -6.29
N ALA A 102 7.76 5.97 -7.12
CA ALA A 102 7.96 7.41 -7.05
C ALA A 102 7.35 7.99 -5.77
N THR A 103 8.08 8.90 -5.15
CA THR A 103 7.68 9.57 -3.92
C THR A 103 7.61 11.08 -4.10
N ASP A 104 6.86 11.73 -3.24
CA ASP A 104 6.85 13.19 -3.09
C ASP A 104 8.14 13.70 -2.41
N SER A 105 8.18 15.01 -2.13
CA SER A 105 9.32 15.65 -1.45
C SER A 105 9.55 15.16 -0.02
N ASN A 106 8.54 14.56 0.61
CA ASN A 106 8.59 14.04 1.98
C ASN A 106 9.03 12.57 2.02
N GLY A 107 9.10 11.91 0.86
CA GLY A 107 9.38 10.48 0.74
C GLY A 107 8.12 9.61 0.80
N SER A 108 6.93 10.22 0.83
CA SER A 108 5.65 9.52 0.75
C SER A 108 5.40 9.08 -0.69
N ILE A 109 4.90 7.85 -0.88
CA ILE A 109 4.61 7.35 -2.22
C ILE A 109 3.53 8.21 -2.89
N CYS A 110 3.67 8.39 -4.20
CA CYS A 110 2.67 9.11 -4.96
C CYS A 110 1.33 8.35 -4.94
N PRO A 111 0.18 9.02 -4.76
CA PRO A 111 -1.11 8.36 -4.50
C PRO A 111 -1.46 7.28 -5.54
N ILE A 112 -1.31 7.59 -6.83
CA ILE A 112 -1.51 6.60 -7.91
C ILE A 112 -0.52 5.44 -7.87
N SER A 113 0.73 5.69 -7.48
CA SER A 113 1.69 4.61 -7.31
C SER A 113 1.32 3.72 -6.12
N GLY A 114 0.70 4.28 -5.08
CA GLY A 114 0.14 3.54 -3.95
C GLY A 114 -1.03 2.65 -4.36
N HIS A 115 -2.03 3.23 -5.01
CA HIS A 115 -3.17 2.50 -5.55
C HIS A 115 -2.76 1.32 -6.44
N LEU A 116 -1.80 1.53 -7.35
CA LEU A 116 -1.28 0.46 -8.19
C LEU A 116 -0.60 -0.66 -7.37
N LEU A 117 0.10 -0.33 -6.29
CA LEU A 117 0.72 -1.35 -5.43
C LEU A 117 -0.33 -2.14 -4.65
N GLU A 118 -1.41 -1.51 -4.22
CA GLU A 118 -2.54 -2.15 -3.56
C GLU A 118 -3.23 -3.16 -4.50
N ASP A 119 -3.46 -2.78 -5.75
CA ASP A 119 -3.97 -3.66 -6.81
C ASP A 119 -3.09 -4.90 -7.02
N PHE A 120 -1.77 -4.77 -6.83
CA PHE A 120 -0.83 -5.89 -6.89
C PHE A 120 -0.67 -6.67 -5.57
N GLY A 121 -1.54 -6.42 -4.59
CA GLY A 121 -1.57 -7.15 -3.33
C GLY A 121 -0.48 -6.74 -2.34
N VAL A 122 0.14 -5.57 -2.50
CA VAL A 122 1.08 -5.01 -1.53
C VAL A 122 0.28 -4.31 -0.43
N GLU A 123 -0.13 -5.07 0.60
CA GLU A 123 -0.94 -4.59 1.72
C GLU A 123 -0.18 -3.67 2.70
N GLU A 124 0.43 -2.57 2.25
CA GLU A 124 1.06 -1.58 3.16
C GLU A 124 1.05 -0.14 2.65
N VAL A 125 0.26 0.20 1.63
CA VAL A 125 0.38 1.47 0.91
C VAL A 125 -0.81 2.41 1.07
N HIS A 126 -1.52 2.35 2.20
CA HIS A 126 -2.45 3.41 2.55
C HIS A 126 -1.68 4.66 2.96
N ASN A 127 -1.65 5.65 2.07
CA ASN A 127 -1.42 7.04 2.41
C ASN A 127 -2.64 7.86 1.99
N HIS A 128 -3.82 7.51 2.53
CA HIS A 128 -4.95 8.43 2.49
C HIS A 128 -4.71 9.54 3.52
N ASP A 129 -4.76 10.78 3.06
CA ASP A 129 -4.87 11.97 3.89
C ASP A 129 -6.23 12.00 4.59
N HIS A 130 -6.41 11.11 5.56
CA HIS A 130 -7.43 11.19 6.59
C HIS A 130 -6.77 10.95 7.95
N GLY A 131 -5.84 11.83 8.31
CA GLY A 131 -5.13 11.82 9.59
C GLY A 131 -4.07 10.72 9.68
N ASN A 132 -2.81 11.11 9.83
CA ASN A 132 -1.62 10.27 10.02
C ASN A 132 -1.91 8.82 10.52
N SER A 133 -2.05 7.88 9.58
CA SER A 133 -2.11 6.43 9.80
C SER A 133 -0.98 5.75 9.04
N VAL A 134 -0.22 4.90 9.75
CA VAL A 134 1.18 4.76 9.42
C VAL A 134 1.74 3.39 9.76
N SER A 135 2.06 2.62 8.71
CA SER A 135 2.99 1.49 8.76
C SER A 135 4.45 1.93 8.47
N THR A 136 4.65 3.19 8.05
CA THR A 136 5.91 3.78 7.56
C THR A 136 6.28 5.13 8.21
N PHE A 137 6.04 5.32 9.50
CA PHE A 137 6.26 6.59 10.22
C PHE A 137 7.65 6.69 10.85
N LYS A 138 8.08 7.94 11.06
CA LYS A 138 9.17 8.30 11.96
C LYS A 138 8.65 8.50 13.38
N ASP A 139 9.50 8.21 14.36
CA ASP A 139 9.18 8.33 15.78
C ASP A 139 8.73 9.77 16.15
N GLU A 140 9.24 10.79 15.47
CA GLU A 140 8.89 12.19 15.76
C GLU A 140 7.47 12.58 15.33
N GLU A 141 6.87 11.80 14.43
CA GLU A 141 5.51 12.03 13.91
C GLU A 141 4.46 11.53 14.90
N VAL A 142 4.82 10.58 15.77
CA VAL A 142 3.93 10.04 16.79
C VAL A 142 3.56 11.12 17.80
N LYS A 143 2.26 11.35 17.93
CA LYS A 143 1.69 12.26 18.93
C LYS A 143 0.92 11.48 19.97
N ASP A 144 0.92 12.06 21.15
CA ASP A 144 0.15 11.52 22.26
C ASP A 144 -1.35 11.62 21.99
N ARG A 145 -2.13 10.68 22.54
CA ARG A 145 -3.59 10.59 22.36
C ARG A 145 -4.30 10.42 23.68
N GLN A 146 -5.55 10.91 23.73
CA GLN A 146 -6.37 10.82 24.93
C GLN A 146 -7.41 9.72 24.77
N LEU A 147 -7.88 9.12 25.88
CA LEU A 147 -8.88 8.05 25.83
C LEU A 147 -10.17 8.44 25.07
N SER A 148 -10.48 9.75 25.04
CA SER A 148 -11.60 10.31 24.28
C SER A 148 -11.56 10.04 22.78
N ASP A 149 -10.40 9.71 22.22
CA ASP A 149 -10.23 9.33 20.82
C ASP A 149 -10.96 8.01 20.49
N TRP A 150 -11.10 7.13 21.48
CA TRP A 150 -11.85 5.87 21.41
C TRP A 150 -13.21 5.94 22.12
N GLU A 151 -13.67 7.12 22.54
CA GLU A 151 -14.98 7.27 23.21
C GLU A 151 -16.10 6.75 22.30
N GLY A 152 -16.91 5.84 22.85
CA GLY A 152 -17.92 5.14 22.07
C GLY A 152 -18.33 3.81 22.69
N ASP A 153 -19.12 3.08 21.92
CA ASP A 153 -19.66 1.77 22.27
C ASP A 153 -19.30 0.79 21.17
N TRP A 154 -18.67 -0.32 21.54
CA TRP A 154 -17.90 -1.13 20.61
C TRP A 154 -18.15 -2.63 20.82
N LYS A 155 -18.32 -3.38 19.73
CA LYS A 155 -18.55 -4.83 19.74
C LYS A 155 -17.42 -5.62 19.11
N SER A 156 -17.19 -6.81 19.65
CA SER A 156 -16.27 -7.79 19.09
C SER A 156 -16.93 -8.56 17.93
N PRO A 157 -16.26 -8.68 16.76
CA PRO A 157 -16.72 -9.53 15.67
C PRO A 157 -16.37 -11.01 15.88
N TYR A 158 -15.73 -11.39 16.99
CA TYR A 158 -15.21 -12.76 17.18
C TYR A 158 -16.28 -13.85 17.04
N GLN A 159 -17.49 -13.63 17.57
CA GLN A 159 -18.60 -14.57 17.41
C GLN A 159 -19.07 -14.67 15.94
N LEU A 160 -18.91 -13.60 15.15
CA LEU A 160 -19.20 -13.62 13.71
C LEU A 160 -18.20 -14.49 12.95
N VAL A 161 -16.91 -14.45 13.31
CA VAL A 161 -15.88 -15.38 12.78
C VAL A 161 -16.26 -16.83 13.09
N LEU A 162 -16.56 -17.14 14.36
CA LEU A 162 -16.89 -18.50 14.80
C LEU A 162 -18.15 -19.05 14.13
N SER A 163 -19.15 -18.20 13.90
CA SER A 163 -20.40 -18.58 13.22
C SER A 163 -20.26 -18.70 11.70
N GLY A 164 -19.15 -18.23 11.12
CA GLY A 164 -18.92 -18.19 9.67
C GLY A 164 -19.61 -17.02 8.94
N GLN A 165 -20.20 -16.08 9.67
CA GLN A 165 -20.82 -14.90 9.06
C GLN A 165 -19.82 -13.98 8.35
N LEU A 166 -18.54 -14.04 8.72
CA LEU A 166 -17.46 -13.29 8.06
C LEU A 166 -16.73 -14.06 6.96
N ASP A 167 -17.16 -15.30 6.65
CA ASP A 167 -16.56 -16.11 5.58
C ASP A 167 -16.52 -15.38 4.23
N PRO A 168 -17.53 -14.57 3.82
CA PRO A 168 -17.46 -13.78 2.59
C PRO A 168 -16.26 -12.83 2.53
N ALA A 169 -15.86 -12.22 3.66
CA ALA A 169 -14.70 -11.33 3.70
C ALA A 169 -13.39 -12.09 3.44
N PHE A 170 -13.27 -13.28 4.02
CA PHE A 170 -12.09 -14.13 3.84
C PHE A 170 -12.02 -14.73 2.44
N GLU A 171 -13.15 -15.05 1.82
CA GLU A 171 -13.24 -15.44 0.41
C GLU A 171 -12.82 -14.31 -0.52
N ALA A 172 -13.30 -13.09 -0.27
CA ALA A 172 -12.91 -11.89 -1.00
C ALA A 172 -11.40 -11.64 -0.89
N LYS A 173 -10.85 -11.64 0.33
CA LYS A 173 -9.40 -11.51 0.57
C LYS A 173 -8.59 -12.59 -0.14
N ALA A 174 -9.01 -13.86 -0.05
CA ALA A 174 -8.32 -14.96 -0.70
C ALA A 174 -8.30 -14.83 -2.23
N LYS A 175 -9.41 -14.35 -2.81
CA LYS A 175 -9.51 -14.10 -4.24
C LYS A 175 -8.65 -12.91 -4.69
N ASP A 176 -8.63 -11.85 -3.89
CA ASP A 176 -7.90 -10.62 -4.17
C ASP A 176 -6.38 -10.79 -4.03
N LYS A 177 -5.92 -11.21 -2.85
CA LYS A 177 -4.49 -11.30 -2.53
C LYS A 177 -3.82 -12.57 -3.03
N GLY A 178 -4.57 -13.69 -3.09
CA GLY A 178 -4.06 -14.98 -3.57
C GLY A 178 -2.90 -15.58 -2.75
N ASP A 179 -2.51 -15.00 -1.62
CA ASP A 179 -1.40 -15.44 -0.77
C ASP A 179 -1.84 -16.50 0.26
N LYS A 180 -3.13 -16.55 0.58
CA LYS A 180 -3.78 -17.50 1.48
C LYS A 180 -5.11 -17.96 0.91
N THR A 181 -5.51 -19.16 1.28
CA THR A 181 -6.88 -19.64 1.09
C THR A 181 -7.83 -18.96 2.08
N ALA A 182 -9.13 -18.93 1.77
CA ALA A 182 -10.16 -18.38 2.68
C ALA A 182 -10.15 -19.08 4.05
N ALA A 183 -9.85 -20.38 4.09
CA ALA A 183 -9.72 -21.13 5.34
C ALA A 183 -8.50 -20.67 6.16
N GLU A 184 -7.36 -20.40 5.51
CA GLU A 184 -6.17 -19.87 6.19
C GLU A 184 -6.39 -18.45 6.71
N TYR A 185 -7.13 -17.60 5.98
CA TYR A 185 -7.56 -16.31 6.49
C TYR A 185 -8.49 -16.44 7.69
N LYS A 186 -9.50 -17.32 7.62
CA LYS A 186 -10.38 -17.59 8.75
C LYS A 186 -9.61 -18.03 9.99
N ASP A 187 -8.68 -18.97 9.85
CA ASP A 187 -7.82 -19.44 10.94
C ASP A 187 -6.93 -18.31 11.52
N TYR A 188 -6.46 -17.39 10.67
CA TYR A 188 -5.69 -16.22 11.07
C TYR A 188 -6.53 -15.26 11.91
N TYR A 189 -7.71 -14.85 11.41
CA TYR A 189 -8.61 -13.95 12.11
C TYR A 189 -9.24 -14.58 13.36
N GLU A 190 -9.52 -15.89 13.36
CA GLU A 190 -10.01 -16.59 14.56
C GLU A 190 -8.99 -16.54 15.70
N LYS A 191 -7.69 -16.72 15.41
CA LYS A 191 -6.63 -16.59 16.43
C LYS A 191 -6.45 -15.15 16.88
N GLY A 192 -6.40 -14.22 15.92
CA GLY A 192 -6.26 -12.80 16.18
C GLY A 192 -7.37 -12.24 17.06
N TYR A 193 -8.62 -12.48 16.70
CA TYR A 193 -9.80 -11.90 17.37
C TYR A 193 -10.20 -12.59 18.68
N LYS A 194 -9.57 -13.72 19.00
CA LYS A 194 -9.94 -14.52 20.16
C LYS A 194 -9.94 -13.71 21.44
N SER A 195 -11.12 -13.53 22.00
CA SER A 195 -11.36 -12.88 23.29
C SER A 195 -12.70 -13.31 23.84
N ASN A 196 -12.85 -13.25 25.16
CA ASN A 196 -14.15 -13.40 25.82
C ASN A 196 -14.81 -12.04 26.15
N ILE A 197 -14.20 -10.93 25.74
CA ILE A 197 -14.76 -9.58 25.83
C ILE A 197 -15.64 -9.36 24.59
N SER A 198 -16.94 -9.29 24.78
CA SER A 198 -17.93 -9.11 23.71
C SER A 198 -18.18 -7.65 23.37
N ARG A 199 -18.07 -6.75 24.36
CA ARG A 199 -18.34 -5.32 24.19
C ARG A 199 -17.46 -4.46 25.09
N VAL A 200 -17.05 -3.31 24.57
CA VAL A 200 -16.24 -2.30 25.26
C VAL A 200 -16.98 -0.97 25.18
N ILE A 201 -17.22 -0.34 26.33
CA ILE A 201 -17.87 0.97 26.42
C ILE A 201 -16.87 1.94 27.00
N ILE A 202 -16.54 2.99 26.26
CA ILE A 202 -15.57 4.01 26.63
C ILE A 202 -16.31 5.32 26.77
N LYS A 203 -16.20 5.94 27.95
CA LYS A 203 -16.81 7.23 28.24
C LYS A 203 -15.97 8.00 29.24
N ASP A 204 -15.69 9.27 28.93
CA ASP A 204 -14.81 10.11 29.74
C ASP A 204 -13.45 9.41 29.94
N ASN A 205 -13.07 9.11 31.19
CA ASN A 205 -11.81 8.44 31.54
C ASN A 205 -12.00 6.96 31.93
N ARG A 206 -13.15 6.37 31.59
CA ARG A 206 -13.57 5.05 32.06
C ARG A 206 -13.78 4.09 30.89
N ILE A 207 -13.29 2.86 31.07
CA ILE A 207 -13.57 1.74 30.17
C ILE A 207 -14.40 0.71 30.93
N THR A 208 -15.44 0.21 30.28
CA THR A 208 -16.30 -0.88 30.76
C THR A 208 -16.21 -2.04 29.80
N PHE A 209 -15.91 -3.22 30.33
CA PHE A 209 -15.82 -4.47 29.58
C PHE A 209 -17.02 -5.34 29.91
N VAL A 210 -17.70 -5.81 28.87
CA VAL A 210 -18.74 -6.83 28.97
C VAL A 210 -18.18 -8.12 28.40
N TYR A 211 -18.33 -9.21 29.15
CA TYR A 211 -17.82 -10.52 28.78
C TYR A 211 -18.95 -11.40 28.22
N ASP A 212 -18.58 -12.45 27.47
CA ASP A 212 -19.53 -13.42 26.90
C ASP A 212 -20.42 -14.10 27.96
N ASP A 213 -19.93 -14.24 29.19
CA ASP A 213 -20.69 -14.80 30.32
C ASP A 213 -21.64 -13.79 31.01
N GLY A 214 -21.72 -12.56 30.48
CA GLY A 214 -22.51 -11.47 31.03
C GLY A 214 -21.86 -10.75 32.21
N LYS A 215 -20.63 -11.12 32.61
CA LYS A 215 -19.86 -10.36 33.59
C LYS A 215 -19.59 -8.96 33.04
N ILE A 216 -19.64 -7.96 33.92
CA ILE A 216 -19.28 -6.59 33.61
C ILE A 216 -18.20 -6.15 34.59
N ALA A 217 -17.13 -5.54 34.07
CA ALA A 217 -16.08 -4.94 34.88
C ALA A 217 -15.69 -3.57 34.33
N SER A 218 -15.31 -2.63 35.19
CA SER A 218 -15.01 -1.27 34.77
C SER A 218 -13.99 -0.60 35.69
N SER A 219 -13.12 0.23 35.12
CA SER A 219 -12.18 1.06 35.87
C SER A 219 -11.97 2.39 35.17
N GLU A 220 -11.55 3.40 35.92
CA GLU A 220 -10.92 4.56 35.32
C GLU A 220 -9.50 4.21 34.92
N TYR A 221 -9.03 4.77 33.82
CA TYR A 221 -7.71 4.47 33.27
C TYR A 221 -6.80 5.69 33.33
N GLU A 222 -5.55 5.44 33.68
CA GLU A 222 -4.46 6.40 33.65
C GLU A 222 -3.64 6.16 32.38
N HIS A 223 -3.55 7.20 31.56
CA HIS A 223 -2.79 7.20 30.31
C HIS A 223 -1.27 7.11 30.57
N LYS A 224 -0.56 6.27 29.81
CA LYS A 224 0.88 6.00 29.97
C LYS A 224 1.74 6.42 28.76
N GLY A 225 1.13 6.78 27.64
CA GLY A 225 1.82 7.23 26.44
C GLY A 225 1.74 6.23 25.28
N PRO A 226 2.22 6.66 24.10
CA PRO A 226 2.41 5.78 22.97
C PRO A 226 3.59 4.84 23.19
N PHE A 227 3.45 3.61 22.71
CA PHE A 227 4.47 2.58 22.62
C PHE A 227 4.59 2.17 21.15
N ILE A 228 5.75 2.46 20.55
CA ILE A 228 6.02 2.13 19.15
C ILE A 228 6.50 0.67 19.08
N VAL A 229 5.89 -0.10 18.20
CA VAL A 229 6.26 -1.50 17.94
C VAL A 229 6.73 -1.63 16.50
N ASP A 230 7.88 -2.28 16.33
CA ASP A 230 8.38 -2.76 15.06
C ASP A 230 7.98 -4.24 14.94
N TRP A 231 7.05 -4.53 14.05
CA TRP A 231 6.50 -5.88 13.87
C TRP A 231 7.51 -6.79 13.18
N SER A 232 7.45 -8.09 13.47
CA SER A 232 8.30 -9.08 12.79
C SER A 232 8.12 -9.10 11.26
N GLY A 233 6.96 -8.67 10.77
CA GLY A 233 6.65 -8.50 9.33
C GLY A 233 7.34 -7.31 8.65
N GLY A 234 7.99 -6.43 9.39
CA GLY A 234 8.71 -5.26 8.85
C GLY A 234 7.92 -3.94 8.91
N THR A 235 6.65 -3.98 9.28
CA THR A 235 5.81 -2.80 9.55
C THR A 235 6.06 -2.23 10.93
N ARG A 236 5.55 -1.02 11.15
CA ARG A 236 5.51 -0.37 12.47
C ARG A 236 4.07 -0.11 12.89
N GLY A 237 3.82 -0.01 14.18
CA GLY A 237 2.53 0.40 14.74
C GLY A 237 2.71 1.18 16.05
N VAL A 238 1.70 1.96 16.41
CA VAL A 238 1.66 2.65 17.71
C VAL A 238 0.56 2.04 18.56
N LEU A 239 0.92 1.66 19.79
CA LEU A 239 0.02 1.19 20.82
C LEU A 239 -0.12 2.26 21.88
N TYR A 240 -1.33 2.68 22.20
CA TYR A 240 -1.58 3.68 23.25
C TYR A 240 -1.91 2.97 24.56
N GLN A 241 -1.01 3.12 25.54
CA GLN A 241 -1.04 2.35 26.77
C GLN A 241 -1.84 3.05 27.88
N PHE A 242 -2.68 2.29 28.57
CA PHE A 242 -3.43 2.75 29.72
C PHE A 242 -3.41 1.73 30.87
N VAL A 243 -3.41 2.23 32.10
CA VAL A 243 -3.41 1.40 33.31
C VAL A 243 -4.63 1.71 34.18
N ALA A 244 -5.36 0.67 34.59
CA ALA A 244 -6.50 0.80 35.48
C ALA A 244 -6.08 1.41 36.82
N LYS A 245 -6.80 2.45 37.26
CA LYS A 245 -6.62 3.06 38.59
C LYS A 245 -7.06 2.13 39.70
N ASP A 246 -8.20 1.47 39.53
CA ASP A 246 -8.65 0.41 40.43
C ASP A 246 -8.26 -0.96 39.88
N LYS A 247 -7.17 -1.50 40.42
CA LYS A 247 -6.62 -2.82 40.11
C LYS A 247 -7.46 -3.99 40.63
N ASN A 248 -8.43 -3.73 41.51
CA ASN A 248 -9.33 -4.73 42.08
C ASN A 248 -10.74 -4.69 41.47
N SER A 249 -10.98 -3.80 40.50
CA SER A 249 -12.26 -3.64 39.81
C SER A 249 -12.71 -4.87 39.01
N GLY A 250 -11.80 -5.81 38.77
CA GLY A 250 -12.01 -6.97 37.90
C GLY A 250 -11.90 -6.65 36.41
N ALA A 251 -11.64 -5.38 36.04
CA ALA A 251 -11.29 -4.97 34.69
C ALA A 251 -9.80 -5.28 34.42
N PRO A 252 -9.38 -5.45 33.15
CA PRO A 252 -7.97 -5.62 32.83
C PRO A 252 -7.12 -4.46 33.36
N ILE A 253 -5.99 -4.76 33.99
CA ILE A 253 -5.15 -3.73 34.62
C ILE A 253 -4.36 -2.95 33.57
N TYR A 254 -3.86 -3.63 32.56
CA TYR A 254 -3.03 -3.09 31.49
C TYR A 254 -3.80 -3.24 30.19
N VAL A 255 -4.00 -2.14 29.45
CA VAL A 255 -4.68 -2.16 28.16
C VAL A 255 -3.93 -1.32 27.13
N GLU A 256 -3.95 -1.77 25.88
CA GLU A 256 -3.26 -1.13 24.76
C GLU A 256 -4.21 -1.04 23.57
N PHE A 257 -4.41 0.18 23.06
CA PHE A 257 -5.20 0.45 21.87
C PHE A 257 -4.30 0.61 20.65
N ASN A 258 -4.68 -0.02 19.54
CA ASN A 258 -4.05 0.17 18.24
C ASN A 258 -5.16 0.23 17.17
N ASP A 259 -5.33 1.39 16.55
CA ASP A 259 -6.38 1.69 15.56
C ASP A 259 -5.78 2.27 14.28
N HIS A 260 -4.52 1.95 14.02
CA HIS A 260 -3.74 2.40 12.88
C HIS A 260 -3.38 3.90 12.88
N MET A 261 -3.86 4.72 13.83
CA MET A 261 -3.55 6.15 13.89
C MET A 261 -2.33 6.43 14.79
N ILE A 262 -1.49 7.40 14.43
CA ILE A 262 -0.31 7.79 15.22
C ILE A 262 -0.42 9.19 15.86
N ALA A 263 -1.54 9.86 15.67
CA ALA A 263 -1.82 11.19 16.20
C ALA A 263 -3.31 11.32 16.56
N PRO A 264 -3.71 12.36 17.33
CA PRO A 264 -5.11 12.55 17.74
C PRO A 264 -6.11 12.45 16.58
N ALA A 265 -6.98 11.46 16.68
CA ALA A 265 -8.03 11.16 15.71
C ALA A 265 -9.09 10.26 16.35
N LYS A 266 -10.32 10.30 15.82
CA LYS A 266 -11.38 9.39 16.24
C LYS A 266 -11.16 8.01 15.62
N ALA A 267 -11.26 6.96 16.43
CA ALA A 267 -11.13 5.59 15.95
C ALA A 267 -12.33 5.20 15.08
N ALA A 268 -12.07 4.48 13.98
CA ALA A 268 -13.11 3.83 13.17
C ALA A 268 -13.39 2.41 13.68
N HIS A 269 -12.33 1.67 14.01
CA HIS A 269 -12.28 0.42 14.76
C HIS A 269 -10.97 0.40 15.55
N PHE A 270 -10.77 -0.60 16.42
CA PHE A 270 -9.47 -0.76 17.08
C PHE A 270 -9.18 -2.21 17.46
N HIS A 271 -7.89 -2.50 17.60
CA HIS A 271 -7.36 -3.66 18.30
C HIS A 271 -7.09 -3.30 19.76
N LEU A 272 -7.56 -4.13 20.68
CA LEU A 272 -7.39 -3.99 22.12
C LEU A 272 -6.67 -5.21 22.68
N ARG A 273 -5.46 -4.97 23.18
CA ARG A 273 -4.69 -5.97 23.92
C ARG A 273 -4.80 -5.67 25.41
N SER A 274 -4.84 -6.71 26.24
CA SER A 274 -5.03 -6.50 27.68
C SER A 274 -4.43 -7.59 28.56
N SER A 275 -4.07 -7.21 29.78
CA SER A 275 -3.53 -8.10 30.80
C SER A 275 -3.95 -7.68 32.20
N SER A 276 -4.04 -8.64 33.12
CA SER A 276 -4.33 -8.39 34.54
C SER A 276 -3.07 -8.44 35.43
N THR A 277 -1.89 -8.63 34.85
CA THR A 277 -0.66 -8.97 35.59
C THR A 277 0.52 -8.08 35.21
N SER A 278 0.89 -8.04 33.92
CA SER A 278 1.99 -7.23 33.40
C SER A 278 1.82 -6.94 31.89
N TRP A 279 2.61 -6.00 31.36
CA TRP A 279 2.73 -5.79 29.92
C TRP A 279 3.36 -7.00 29.20
N ASP A 280 4.31 -7.69 29.83
CA ASP A 280 5.02 -8.84 29.25
C ASP A 280 4.10 -10.05 28.99
N ASP A 281 2.94 -10.11 29.66
CA ASP A 281 1.95 -11.16 29.47
C ASP A 281 1.03 -10.91 28.26
N ILE A 282 1.18 -9.77 27.57
CA ILE A 282 0.44 -9.45 26.35
C ILE A 282 1.12 -10.09 25.13
N ASP A 283 0.37 -10.91 24.40
CA ASP A 283 0.81 -11.42 23.09
C ASP A 283 0.53 -10.38 22.00
N LEU A 284 1.55 -9.59 21.65
CA LEU A 284 1.42 -8.47 20.73
C LEU A 284 1.08 -8.89 19.29
N GLU A 285 1.62 -10.02 18.81
CA GLU A 285 1.56 -10.41 17.39
C GLU A 285 0.45 -11.42 17.09
N ASN A 286 0.14 -12.34 18.01
CA ASN A 286 -0.76 -13.46 17.68
C ASN A 286 -2.18 -13.27 18.23
N ASN A 287 -2.41 -12.31 19.13
CA ASN A 287 -3.73 -12.01 19.67
C ASN A 287 -3.99 -10.51 19.72
N TRP A 288 -4.95 -10.08 18.92
CA TRP A 288 -5.36 -8.69 18.73
C TRP A 288 -6.89 -8.62 18.67
N PRO A 289 -7.58 -8.83 19.82
CA PRO A 289 -9.02 -8.67 19.92
C PRO A 289 -9.46 -7.36 19.29
N THR A 290 -10.44 -7.40 18.41
CA THR A 290 -10.84 -6.25 17.58
C THR A 290 -12.25 -5.82 17.89
N PHE A 291 -12.50 -4.53 17.76
CA PHE A 291 -13.75 -3.91 18.14
C PHE A 291 -14.19 -2.88 17.10
N PHE A 292 -15.43 -3.04 16.63
CA PHE A 292 -16.12 -2.13 15.73
C PHE A 292 -17.21 -1.38 16.49
N PRO A 293 -17.70 -0.22 16.00
CA PRO A 293 -18.84 0.45 16.59
C PRO A 293 -20.01 -0.52 16.79
N GLU A 294 -20.71 -0.44 17.92
CA GLU A 294 -21.87 -1.28 18.22
C GLU A 294 -22.92 -1.21 17.10
N SER A 295 -23.04 -0.04 16.46
CA SER A 295 -23.94 0.23 15.35
C SER A 295 -23.55 -0.40 14.01
N SER A 296 -22.30 -0.85 13.81
CA SER A 296 -21.84 -1.40 12.52
C SER A 296 -22.64 -2.63 12.12
N SER A 297 -23.09 -2.73 10.88
CA SER A 297 -23.75 -3.94 10.38
C SER A 297 -22.75 -5.09 10.20
N VAL A 298 -23.23 -6.32 9.95
CA VAL A 298 -22.32 -7.44 9.62
C VAL A 298 -21.67 -7.17 8.27
N GLU A 299 -22.41 -6.55 7.36
CA GLU A 299 -22.00 -6.14 6.03
C GLU A 299 -20.86 -5.11 6.10
N ASP A 300 -20.95 -4.12 7.00
CA ASP A 300 -19.87 -3.12 7.20
C ASP A 300 -18.59 -3.78 7.69
N ILE A 301 -18.71 -4.74 8.60
CA ILE A 301 -17.56 -5.49 9.13
C ILE A 301 -16.98 -6.38 8.03
N ILE A 302 -17.82 -7.02 7.20
CA ILE A 302 -17.33 -7.78 6.05
C ILE A 302 -16.54 -6.86 5.12
N ALA A 303 -17.09 -5.69 4.80
CA ALA A 303 -16.52 -4.74 3.87
C ALA A 303 -15.15 -4.21 4.35
N ASP A 304 -15.06 -3.79 5.62
CA ASP A 304 -13.82 -3.39 6.27
C ASP A 304 -12.77 -4.51 6.21
N LEU A 305 -13.17 -5.74 6.53
CA LEU A 305 -12.26 -6.89 6.50
C LEU A 305 -11.84 -7.28 5.09
N SER A 306 -12.71 -7.23 4.09
CA SER A 306 -12.33 -7.53 2.70
C SER A 306 -11.42 -6.46 2.08
N GLY A 307 -11.32 -5.27 2.69
CA GLY A 307 -10.66 -4.11 2.08
C GLY A 307 -11.51 -3.44 1.01
N THR A 308 -12.82 -3.70 1.01
CA THR A 308 -13.80 -3.03 0.16
C THR A 308 -14.49 -1.96 1.00
N THR A 309 -14.15 -0.69 0.84
CA THR A 309 -14.75 0.37 1.68
C THR A 309 -16.20 0.63 1.28
N HIS A 310 -17.13 0.54 2.24
CA HIS A 310 -18.45 1.18 2.13
C HIS A 310 -18.37 2.54 2.81
N SER A 311 -18.33 3.61 2.02
CA SER A 311 -18.56 4.96 2.51
C SER A 311 -20.06 5.11 2.81
N HIS A 312 -20.42 5.05 4.09
CA HIS A 312 -21.75 5.48 4.54
C HIS A 312 -21.75 7.01 4.58
N ASP A 313 -22.26 7.62 3.52
CA ASP A 313 -22.83 8.96 3.63
C ASP A 313 -24.34 8.81 3.81
N GLU A 314 -24.86 9.45 4.87
CA GLU A 314 -26.26 9.36 5.28
C GLU A 314 -27.19 9.89 4.18
N ASN A 315 -27.67 9.04 3.27
CA ASN A 315 -28.98 9.10 2.63
C ASN A 315 -29.22 7.80 1.83
N ASP A 316 -30.36 7.16 2.09
CA ASP A 316 -30.98 6.10 1.30
C ASP A 316 -30.52 6.08 -0.18
N HIS A 317 -29.90 4.97 -0.62
CA HIS A 317 -30.52 4.04 -1.58
C HIS A 317 -29.61 2.83 -1.87
N ASP A 318 -30.15 1.66 -1.51
CA ASP A 318 -29.82 0.31 -1.94
C ASP A 318 -29.30 0.22 -3.40
N HIS A 319 -28.01 -0.08 -3.57
CA HIS A 319 -27.47 -0.62 -4.82
C HIS A 319 -26.38 -1.66 -4.55
N SER A 320 -26.60 -2.86 -5.11
CA SER A 320 -25.63 -3.95 -5.19
C SER A 320 -24.33 -3.49 -5.86
N HIS A 321 -23.19 -3.69 -5.20
CA HIS A 321 -21.88 -3.28 -5.69
C HIS A 321 -21.49 -3.98 -6.99
N SER A 322 -21.31 -3.18 -8.04
CA SER A 322 -20.75 -3.54 -9.35
C SER A 322 -19.45 -2.76 -9.58
N ASP A 323 -18.77 -3.03 -10.70
CA ASP A 323 -17.49 -2.43 -11.19
C ASP A 323 -17.34 -0.88 -11.11
N GLU A 324 -18.35 -0.15 -10.63
CA GLU A 324 -18.39 1.30 -10.50
C GLU A 324 -17.59 1.82 -9.28
N ASP A 325 -17.49 1.07 -8.17
CA ASP A 325 -16.84 1.57 -6.94
C ASP A 325 -15.30 1.64 -7.02
N HIS A 326 -14.65 0.67 -7.68
CA HIS A 326 -13.21 0.73 -7.97
C HIS A 326 -12.86 1.88 -8.93
N GLU A 327 -13.80 2.25 -9.81
CA GLU A 327 -13.63 3.39 -10.68
C GLU A 327 -13.67 4.69 -9.86
N HIS A 328 -14.49 4.80 -8.82
CA HIS A 328 -14.49 5.99 -7.96
C HIS A 328 -13.16 6.18 -7.21
N GLU A 329 -12.62 5.12 -6.60
CA GLU A 329 -11.35 5.16 -5.85
C GLU A 329 -10.16 5.59 -6.72
N PHE A 330 -10.02 5.04 -7.93
CA PHE A 330 -8.95 5.42 -8.87
C PHE A 330 -8.97 6.91 -9.23
N TYR A 331 -10.16 7.51 -9.40
CA TYR A 331 -10.27 8.94 -9.75
C TYR A 331 -9.98 9.85 -8.55
N HIS A 332 -10.24 9.40 -7.32
CA HIS A 332 -9.80 10.09 -6.11
C HIS A 332 -8.27 10.12 -6.05
N GLU A 333 -7.62 8.98 -6.26
CA GLU A 333 -6.17 8.86 -6.27
C GLU A 333 -5.52 9.70 -7.38
N LEU A 334 -6.11 9.74 -8.59
CA LEU A 334 -5.66 10.62 -9.68
C LEU A 334 -5.79 12.09 -9.31
N THR A 335 -6.86 12.46 -8.61
CA THR A 335 -7.12 13.83 -8.18
C THR A 335 -6.06 14.28 -7.18
N ASP A 336 -5.73 13.45 -6.19
CA ASP A 336 -4.76 13.79 -5.16
C ASP A 336 -3.32 13.73 -5.67
N ASP A 337 -2.99 12.75 -6.52
CA ASP A 337 -1.72 12.67 -7.21
C ASP A 337 -1.47 13.89 -8.10
N CYS A 338 -2.50 14.39 -8.79
CA CYS A 338 -2.44 15.62 -9.58
C CYS A 338 -2.11 16.86 -8.74
N LYS A 339 -2.58 16.94 -7.48
CA LYS A 339 -2.36 18.08 -6.59
C LYS A 339 -0.90 18.14 -6.08
N ILE A 340 -0.27 16.98 -5.88
CA ILE A 340 1.12 16.90 -5.40
C ILE A 340 2.08 17.25 -6.53
N THR A 341 3.01 18.19 -6.30
CA THR A 341 3.83 18.76 -7.39
C THR A 341 4.79 17.75 -8.01
N GLU A 342 5.42 16.92 -7.20
CA GLU A 342 6.34 15.85 -7.60
C GLU A 342 5.59 14.75 -8.34
N CYS A 343 4.45 14.30 -7.81
CA CYS A 343 3.62 13.26 -8.40
C CYS A 343 2.97 13.71 -9.72
N ASN A 344 2.57 14.97 -9.81
CA ASN A 344 2.09 15.59 -11.04
C ASN A 344 3.15 15.56 -12.15
N LYS A 345 4.39 15.98 -11.84
CA LYS A 345 5.51 15.91 -12.80
C LYS A 345 5.81 14.47 -13.19
N ARG A 346 5.87 13.57 -12.21
CA ARG A 346 6.07 12.13 -12.41
C ARG A 346 5.02 11.54 -13.34
N PHE A 347 3.74 11.88 -13.18
CA PHE A 347 2.66 11.41 -14.05
C PHE A 347 2.91 11.81 -15.50
N LEU A 348 3.21 13.08 -15.74
CA LEU A 348 3.46 13.59 -17.09
C LEU A 348 4.67 12.90 -17.74
N SER A 349 5.75 12.69 -16.99
CA SER A 349 6.93 11.95 -17.45
C SER A 349 6.60 10.48 -17.74
N LEU A 350 5.80 9.82 -16.89
CA LEU A 350 5.37 8.43 -17.08
C LEU A 350 4.61 8.28 -18.40
N VAL A 351 3.61 9.13 -18.66
CA VAL A 351 2.81 9.06 -19.91
C VAL A 351 3.67 9.30 -21.14
N GLU A 352 4.64 10.22 -21.08
CA GLU A 352 5.56 10.47 -22.18
C GLU A 352 6.48 9.27 -22.44
N LEU A 353 7.00 8.64 -21.38
CA LEU A 353 7.82 7.43 -21.51
C LEU A 353 7.02 6.25 -22.08
N LEU A 354 5.76 6.05 -21.63
CA LEU A 354 4.86 5.02 -22.18
C LEU A 354 4.63 5.22 -23.70
N LYS A 355 4.50 6.47 -24.16
CA LYS A 355 4.42 6.81 -25.59
C LYS A 355 5.69 6.45 -26.34
N LEU A 356 6.84 6.78 -25.77
CA LEU A 356 8.15 6.56 -26.40
C LEU A 356 8.50 5.07 -26.54
N THR A 357 8.13 4.26 -25.55
CA THR A 357 8.36 2.80 -25.58
C THR A 357 7.29 2.04 -26.36
N GLY A 358 6.22 2.73 -26.79
CA GLY A 358 5.11 2.12 -27.53
C GLY A 358 4.22 1.21 -26.67
N SER A 359 4.15 1.47 -25.36
CA SER A 359 3.33 0.70 -24.43
C SER A 359 1.84 0.85 -24.77
N SER A 360 1.09 -0.26 -24.71
CA SER A 360 -0.37 -0.24 -24.89
C SER A 360 -1.10 0.47 -23.76
N GLU A 361 -0.50 0.52 -22.55
CA GLU A 361 -1.06 1.17 -21.36
C GLU A 361 -1.24 2.69 -21.52
N VAL A 362 -0.57 3.32 -22.50
CA VAL A 362 -0.66 4.77 -22.70
C VAL A 362 -2.10 5.28 -22.79
N LYS A 363 -3.02 4.48 -23.33
CA LYS A 363 -4.43 4.85 -23.50
C LYS A 363 -5.15 5.04 -22.18
N ASP A 364 -4.72 4.34 -21.15
CA ASP A 364 -5.34 4.33 -19.82
C ASP A 364 -4.91 5.57 -19.02
N TRP A 365 -3.81 6.23 -19.42
CA TRP A 365 -3.25 7.40 -18.71
C TRP A 365 -3.36 8.71 -19.50
N GLU A 366 -3.43 8.63 -20.83
CA GLU A 366 -3.31 9.81 -21.70
C GLU A 366 -4.46 10.80 -21.52
N GLU A 367 -5.67 10.33 -21.23
CA GLU A 367 -6.84 11.19 -21.04
C GLU A 367 -6.70 12.16 -19.87
N PHE A 368 -5.98 11.76 -18.82
CA PHE A 368 -5.77 12.59 -17.63
C PHE A 368 -4.67 13.65 -17.80
N THR A 369 -3.81 13.49 -18.81
CA THR A 369 -2.64 14.35 -19.03
C THR A 369 -2.98 15.84 -19.13
N ASN A 370 -4.15 16.18 -19.70
CA ASN A 370 -4.58 17.57 -19.83
C ASN A 370 -4.90 18.23 -18.48
N TYR A 371 -5.48 17.47 -17.54
CA TYR A 371 -5.77 17.96 -16.20
C TYR A 371 -4.48 18.18 -15.42
N TYR A 372 -3.56 17.22 -15.48
CA TYR A 372 -2.23 17.33 -14.87
C TYR A 372 -1.44 18.54 -15.39
N LYS A 373 -1.40 18.75 -16.71
CA LYS A 373 -0.73 19.91 -17.34
C LYS A 373 -1.31 21.25 -16.90
N LYS A 374 -2.63 21.32 -16.73
CA LYS A 374 -3.34 22.54 -16.31
C LYS A 374 -3.40 22.70 -14.79
N LYS A 375 -3.01 21.67 -14.03
CA LYS A 375 -3.30 21.52 -12.60
C LYS A 375 -4.78 21.71 -12.28
N ASP A 376 -5.65 21.25 -13.18
CA ASP A 376 -7.10 21.29 -13.03
C ASP A 376 -7.57 19.98 -12.39
N CYS A 377 -7.09 19.71 -11.18
CA CYS A 377 -7.20 18.39 -10.54
C CYS A 377 -8.63 18.09 -10.08
N ASP A 378 -9.36 19.08 -9.59
CA ASP A 378 -10.75 18.91 -9.14
C ASP A 378 -11.68 18.54 -10.31
N ALA A 379 -11.33 18.90 -11.54
CA ALA A 379 -12.08 18.50 -12.72
C ALA A 379 -11.94 16.99 -13.04
N ILE A 380 -10.91 16.31 -12.52
CA ILE A 380 -10.77 14.84 -12.61
C ILE A 380 -11.90 14.19 -11.80
N HIS A 381 -12.16 14.66 -10.58
CA HIS A 381 -13.27 14.18 -9.74
C HIS A 381 -14.64 14.31 -10.45
N THR A 382 -14.86 15.39 -11.20
CA THR A 382 -16.10 15.58 -11.96
C THR A 382 -16.30 14.61 -13.14
N LEU A 383 -15.26 13.84 -13.51
CA LEU A 383 -15.39 12.74 -14.46
C LEU A 383 -16.03 11.52 -13.80
N ALA A 384 -15.67 11.22 -12.55
CA ALA A 384 -16.28 10.14 -11.76
C ALA A 384 -17.78 10.39 -11.51
N GLU A 385 -18.17 11.65 -11.26
CA GLU A 385 -19.59 12.03 -11.13
C GLU A 385 -20.39 11.88 -12.44
N LYS A 386 -19.72 11.92 -13.60
CA LYS A 386 -20.35 11.76 -14.93
C LYS A 386 -20.37 10.31 -15.41
N SER A 387 -19.39 9.49 -15.03
CA SER A 387 -19.37 8.05 -15.35
C SER A 387 -20.54 7.33 -14.65
N GLY A 388 -20.82 7.65 -13.38
CA GLY A 388 -21.99 7.12 -12.65
C GLY A 388 -23.36 7.56 -13.21
N SER A 389 -23.41 8.60 -14.06
CA SER A 389 -24.65 9.10 -14.70
C SER A 389 -24.88 8.59 -16.13
N MET A 390 -23.89 7.94 -16.76
CA MET A 390 -24.02 7.41 -18.12
C MET A 390 -23.92 5.89 -18.11
N THR A 391 -25.05 5.23 -18.37
CA THR A 391 -25.12 3.79 -18.67
C THR A 391 -23.96 3.34 -19.55
N SER A 392 -23.04 2.58 -18.96
CA SER A 392 -22.10 1.66 -19.61
C SER A 392 -21.18 2.28 -20.66
N ILE A 393 -20.15 3.01 -20.23
CA ILE A 393 -18.85 2.88 -20.89
C ILE A 393 -18.13 1.74 -20.18
N LYS A 394 -18.26 0.54 -20.76
CA LYS A 394 -17.48 -0.61 -20.32
C LYS A 394 -16.00 -0.25 -20.50
N ILE A 395 -15.31 0.09 -19.42
CA ILE A 395 -13.91 -0.29 -19.28
C ILE A 395 -13.97 -1.80 -19.12
N THR A 396 -14.08 -2.52 -20.24
CA THR A 396 -13.89 -3.96 -20.23
C THR A 396 -12.53 -4.20 -19.62
N TYR A 397 -12.51 -4.89 -18.47
CA TYR A 397 -11.37 -5.63 -17.94
C TYR A 397 -10.50 -6.13 -19.09
N SER A 398 -9.48 -5.35 -19.42
CA SER A 398 -8.36 -5.76 -20.27
C SER A 398 -7.09 -5.86 -19.43
N PHE A 399 -7.23 -5.91 -18.10
CA PHE A 399 -6.20 -6.30 -17.15
C PHE A 399 -5.92 -7.81 -17.15
N ILE A 400 -6.60 -8.63 -17.98
CA ILE A 400 -6.39 -10.10 -18.02
C ILE A 400 -6.12 -10.69 -19.43
N PHE A 401 -6.15 -9.95 -20.55
CA PHE A 401 -5.81 -10.55 -21.86
C PHE A 401 -5.22 -9.57 -22.88
N ALA A 402 -3.89 -9.43 -22.87
CA ALA A 402 -3.00 -9.21 -24.02
C ALA A 402 -1.58 -9.07 -23.45
N ILE A 403 -0.69 -10.05 -23.53
CA ILE A 403 0.10 -10.37 -24.72
C ILE A 403 0.53 -11.84 -24.63
N LEU A 404 -0.11 -12.68 -25.45
CA LEU A 404 0.44 -13.96 -25.86
C LEU A 404 0.42 -13.97 -27.39
N LEU A 405 1.20 -13.07 -28.00
CA LEU A 405 1.50 -13.09 -29.44
C LEU A 405 2.69 -12.15 -29.78
N SER A 406 3.87 -12.50 -29.26
CA SER A 406 5.15 -12.19 -29.90
C SER A 406 6.30 -13.14 -29.53
N ILE A 407 6.03 -14.33 -28.95
CA ILE A 407 6.99 -15.45 -28.86
C ILE A 407 6.75 -16.48 -29.98
N ILE A 408 6.41 -16.02 -31.18
CA ILE A 408 6.58 -16.81 -32.39
C ILE A 408 7.17 -15.87 -33.43
N TYR A 409 8.47 -15.59 -33.29
CA TYR A 409 9.45 -15.39 -34.37
C TYR A 409 10.75 -14.92 -33.69
N LEU A 410 11.46 -15.86 -33.05
CA LEU A 410 12.91 -15.86 -32.81
C LEU A 410 13.28 -17.19 -32.12
N PHE A 411 12.99 -18.28 -32.83
CA PHE A 411 13.78 -19.51 -32.82
C PHE A 411 14.12 -19.82 -34.28
#